data_AF-A0A5C3KVM8-F1
#
_entry.id   AF-A0A5C3KVM8-F1
#
_cell.length_a   1.000
_cell.length_b   1.000
_cell.length_c   1.000
_cell.angle_alpha   90.00
_cell.angle_beta   90.00
_cell.angle_gamma   90.00
#
_symmetry.space_group_name_H-M   'P 1'
#
loop_
_entity.id
_entity.type
_entity.pdbx_description
1 polymer ?
#
loop_
_entity_poly.entity_id
_entity_poly.type
_entity_poly.pdbx_seq_one_letter_code
_entity_poly.pdbx_strand_id
1 'polypeptide(L)'
;MNGAPQNQATVQNPVAKQAKPPPVGPAPPAPVIPPPVTPNHPNPNPGQQVNNNRSNTTPHNHHHHQHSTNGHPPQASSGKNKKRNDAPMDPAAMYESLKNRIAALEEEEELEEEEERRISEEAHRSVRGMEENAIHAKYIDLFAELKRMEREHAKEKQKLTKDKDAAKGQLTKANQTKTKMENLARELQKDNKRLREDGKRLAQCVEDAQEELAEMKNDLAKRADKARMLDQKYRELPDIVVKVVCRYRAELFFKISRKTKLSRLITAWTLRMELNGGRKIDTNAPVEGVLPSGKLDPNNPPKTQMQFLFSHRGRRIDPEQTPEELGMEEGDEILAVELMDLTVGGTEDWDEHVEPRLETLRKNWTEDPDEAARTLEDIFDAVVRDRLKEILHQYELRERHFECVIRSKELEVLLSRARAAEQKQLAESEKIAAERLEEEAQYLRRELEDSKNGQALLVERLLACCKEFVSKPSTERMQRLFTSLKEELERKGAKPKKSADETSGG
;
A
#
# COMPACT_ATOMS: atom_id res chain seq x y z
N MET A 1 -59.74 19.34 -46.66
CA MET A 1 -59.60 19.36 -48.13
C MET A 1 -58.43 20.29 -48.50
N ASN A 2 -57.90 20.15 -49.71
CA ASN A 2 -56.61 20.72 -50.19
C ASN A 2 -56.66 22.26 -50.35
N GLY A 3 -55.56 23.01 -50.53
CA GLY A 3 -54.11 22.70 -50.65
C GLY A 3 -53.26 23.96 -50.41
N ALA A 4 -51.96 23.91 -50.06
CA ALA A 4 -50.77 23.63 -50.91
C ALA A 4 -50.32 24.84 -51.79
N PRO A 5 -49.02 25.02 -52.17
CA PRO A 5 -47.77 24.34 -51.78
C PRO A 5 -46.93 25.22 -50.79
N GLN A 6 -45.96 24.75 -49.98
CA GLN A 6 -44.81 23.84 -50.16
C GLN A 6 -43.60 24.45 -50.90
N ASN A 7 -42.47 24.61 -50.21
CA ASN A 7 -41.16 24.93 -50.76
C ASN A 7 -40.06 24.20 -49.95
N GLN A 8 -38.94 23.82 -50.58
CA GLN A 8 -37.92 22.95 -49.97
C GLN A 8 -36.67 23.71 -49.54
N ALA A 9 -36.03 23.27 -48.45
CA ALA A 9 -34.68 23.66 -48.08
C ALA A 9 -33.94 22.44 -47.51
N THR A 10 -32.84 22.05 -48.16
CA THR A 10 -32.09 20.81 -47.84
C THR A 10 -30.89 21.11 -46.95
N VAL A 11 -30.71 20.34 -45.87
CA VAL A 11 -29.61 20.49 -44.92
C VAL A 11 -28.29 19.97 -45.52
N GLN A 12 -27.18 20.71 -45.32
CA GLN A 12 -25.81 20.24 -45.59
C GLN A 12 -24.88 20.55 -44.42
N ASN A 13 -23.93 19.64 -44.14
CA ASN A 13 -22.94 19.76 -43.07
C ASN A 13 -21.75 20.66 -43.45
N PRO A 14 -21.29 21.53 -42.55
CA PRO A 14 -19.91 22.01 -42.52
C PRO A 14 -19.05 21.15 -41.55
N VAL A 15 -17.86 20.73 -41.99
CA VAL A 15 -16.94 19.90 -41.19
C VAL A 15 -16.15 20.76 -40.18
N ALA A 16 -15.99 20.25 -38.95
CA ALA A 16 -15.23 20.92 -37.89
C ALA A 16 -13.72 21.04 -38.23
N LYS A 17 -13.13 22.21 -37.99
CA LYS A 17 -11.68 22.43 -38.04
C LYS A 17 -11.11 22.42 -36.62
N GLN A 18 -10.09 21.59 -36.40
CA GLN A 18 -9.44 21.41 -35.10
C GLN A 18 -8.41 22.51 -34.79
N ALA A 19 -8.10 22.69 -33.50
CA ALA A 19 -7.14 23.68 -33.01
C ALA A 19 -5.67 23.24 -33.22
N LYS A 20 -4.73 24.20 -33.14
CA LYS A 20 -3.29 23.94 -33.23
C LYS A 20 -2.71 23.39 -31.91
N PRO A 21 -1.75 22.44 -31.95
CA PRO A 21 -0.93 22.07 -30.79
C PRO A 21 0.18 23.10 -30.49
N PRO A 22 0.78 23.06 -29.29
CA PRO A 22 1.91 23.91 -28.89
C PRO A 22 3.24 23.55 -29.62
N PRO A 23 4.26 24.44 -29.59
CA PRO A 23 5.54 24.22 -30.28
C PRO A 23 6.41 23.13 -29.63
N VAL A 24 7.17 22.43 -30.46
CA VAL A 24 8.05 21.31 -30.07
C VAL A 24 9.49 21.81 -29.90
N GLY A 25 10.10 21.52 -28.75
CA GLY A 25 11.54 21.73 -28.51
C GLY A 25 12.41 20.59 -29.10
N PRO A 26 13.72 20.81 -29.31
CA PRO A 26 14.60 19.81 -29.92
C PRO A 26 14.80 18.60 -28.99
N ALA A 27 14.57 17.39 -29.53
CA ALA A 27 14.78 16.12 -28.83
C ALA A 27 16.24 15.60 -28.97
N PRO A 28 16.77 14.90 -27.97
CA PRO A 28 18.08 14.24 -28.04
C PRO A 28 18.05 12.98 -28.95
N PRO A 29 19.21 12.52 -29.45
CA PRO A 29 19.29 11.35 -30.34
C PRO A 29 18.98 10.03 -29.62
N ALA A 30 18.32 9.11 -30.33
CA ALA A 30 17.96 7.78 -29.83
C ALA A 30 19.11 6.75 -29.97
N PRO A 31 19.19 5.73 -29.08
CA PRO A 31 20.17 4.66 -29.16
C PRO A 31 19.86 3.65 -30.28
N VAL A 32 20.90 3.07 -30.86
CA VAL A 32 20.80 2.07 -31.95
C VAL A 32 20.69 0.65 -31.38
N ILE A 33 19.75 -0.15 -31.89
CA ILE A 33 19.65 -1.60 -31.63
C ILE A 33 19.48 -2.33 -32.97
N PRO A 34 20.31 -3.34 -33.30
CA PRO A 34 20.22 -4.10 -34.56
C PRO A 34 19.15 -5.22 -34.56
N PRO A 35 18.73 -5.73 -35.73
CA PRO A 35 17.71 -6.77 -35.85
C PRO A 35 18.21 -8.18 -35.44
N PRO A 36 17.30 -9.11 -35.09
CA PRO A 36 17.65 -10.46 -34.64
C PRO A 36 18.06 -11.38 -35.80
N VAL A 37 19.02 -12.28 -35.54
CA VAL A 37 19.49 -13.32 -36.47
C VAL A 37 19.17 -14.70 -35.91
N THR A 38 18.77 -15.64 -36.78
CA THR A 38 18.40 -17.01 -36.42
C THR A 38 19.62 -17.92 -36.22
N PRO A 39 19.66 -18.77 -35.18
CA PRO A 39 20.67 -19.82 -35.04
C PRO A 39 20.19 -21.13 -35.68
N ASN A 40 21.04 -21.75 -36.49
CA ASN A 40 20.88 -23.13 -36.96
C ASN A 40 22.15 -23.92 -36.58
N HIS A 41 21.99 -25.17 -36.12
CA HIS A 41 23.13 -25.99 -35.65
C HIS A 41 23.93 -26.58 -36.83
N PRO A 42 25.26 -26.81 -36.65
CA PRO A 42 25.70 -28.15 -36.25
C PRO A 42 26.85 -28.19 -35.20
N ASN A 43 27.15 -29.42 -34.75
CA ASN A 43 28.25 -29.85 -33.87
C ASN A 43 29.53 -30.17 -34.72
N PRO A 44 30.74 -30.55 -34.21
CA PRO A 44 31.11 -30.89 -32.82
C PRO A 44 32.50 -30.38 -32.27
N ASN A 45 32.77 -30.77 -31.01
CA ASN A 45 34.02 -30.98 -30.23
C ASN A 45 35.39 -31.12 -30.98
N PRO A 46 36.61 -31.02 -30.33
CA PRO A 46 36.89 -31.14 -28.87
C PRO A 46 38.02 -30.25 -28.23
N GLY A 47 38.20 -30.36 -26.90
CA GLY A 47 39.40 -29.92 -26.12
C GLY A 47 39.06 -29.53 -24.66
N GLN A 48 39.29 -30.36 -23.63
CA GLN A 48 40.53 -30.64 -22.86
C GLN A 48 40.97 -29.58 -21.80
N GLN A 49 40.72 -29.91 -20.51
CA GLN A 49 41.52 -29.58 -19.30
C GLN A 49 41.61 -28.08 -18.88
N VAL A 50 41.99 -27.68 -17.65
CA VAL A 50 42.58 -28.36 -16.47
C VAL A 50 42.05 -27.77 -15.13
N ASN A 51 42.32 -28.46 -14.01
CA ASN A 51 42.61 -28.03 -12.60
C ASN A 51 42.59 -26.51 -12.25
N ASN A 52 42.34 -26.06 -11.00
CA ASN A 52 42.43 -26.64 -9.64
C ASN A 52 41.54 -25.79 -8.65
N ASN A 53 41.39 -25.98 -7.32
CA ASN A 53 42.18 -26.66 -6.28
C ASN A 53 41.33 -26.91 -4.99
N ARG A 54 41.75 -27.90 -4.16
CA ARG A 54 41.81 -27.98 -2.65
C ARG A 54 40.87 -27.18 -1.72
N SER A 55 40.51 -27.62 -0.50
CA SER A 55 40.71 -28.91 0.24
C SER A 55 40.03 -28.92 1.64
N ASN A 56 39.85 -30.12 2.24
CA ASN A 56 39.92 -30.55 3.68
C ASN A 56 39.90 -29.50 4.83
N THR A 57 39.39 -29.80 6.04
CA THR A 57 39.66 -31.00 6.90
C THR A 57 38.46 -31.55 7.70
N THR A 58 38.69 -32.64 8.47
CA THR A 58 37.67 -33.56 9.02
C THR A 58 37.79 -33.75 10.58
N PRO A 59 37.39 -34.82 11.31
CA PRO A 59 36.59 -34.64 12.56
C PRO A 59 37.08 -35.40 13.83
N HIS A 60 36.31 -35.32 14.93
CA HIS A 60 36.00 -36.42 15.90
C HIS A 60 34.74 -36.04 16.72
N ASN A 61 33.81 -36.87 17.22
CA ASN A 61 33.61 -38.34 17.41
C ASN A 61 33.87 -38.91 18.83
N HIS A 62 32.81 -39.42 19.49
CA HIS A 62 32.71 -40.70 20.25
C HIS A 62 31.31 -40.82 20.95
N HIS A 63 30.52 -41.90 20.76
CA HIS A 63 30.35 -43.14 21.58
C HIS A 63 29.59 -42.96 22.92
N HIS A 64 28.85 -43.93 23.51
CA HIS A 64 28.44 -45.33 23.21
C HIS A 64 27.12 -45.61 24.02
N HIS A 65 26.35 -46.71 23.98
CA HIS A 65 26.30 -48.04 23.31
C HIS A 65 24.90 -48.18 22.61
N GLN A 66 24.42 -49.22 21.89
CA GLN A 66 24.67 -50.66 21.69
C GLN A 66 24.03 -51.69 22.68
N HIS A 67 23.12 -52.53 22.14
CA HIS A 67 23.06 -53.98 22.38
C HIS A 67 22.70 -54.69 21.05
N SER A 68 23.11 -55.95 20.89
CA SER A 68 22.96 -56.78 19.67
C SER A 68 21.75 -57.73 19.80
N THR A 69 21.20 -58.45 18.80
CA THR A 69 21.85 -59.40 17.85
C THR A 69 20.98 -59.74 16.63
N ASN A 70 21.64 -60.12 15.51
CA ASN A 70 21.18 -60.97 14.37
C ASN A 70 19.90 -60.57 13.59
N GLY A 71 19.86 -60.69 12.25
CA GLY A 71 20.92 -61.05 11.30
C GLY A 71 20.45 -61.08 9.84
N HIS A 72 21.33 -60.62 8.93
CA HIS A 72 21.19 -60.55 7.46
C HIS A 72 20.12 -59.61 6.85
N PRO A 73 20.34 -59.10 5.61
CA PRO A 73 19.91 -57.74 5.23
C PRO A 73 19.08 -57.74 3.89
N PRO A 74 18.69 -56.60 3.29
CA PRO A 74 17.29 -56.47 2.83
C PRO A 74 17.10 -56.12 1.34
N GLN A 75 15.84 -56.13 0.88
CA GLN A 75 15.47 -55.41 -0.34
C GLN A 75 14.11 -54.69 -0.22
N ALA A 76 14.02 -53.74 0.71
CA ALA A 76 12.92 -52.77 0.74
C ALA A 76 13.05 -51.78 -0.43
N SER A 77 12.11 -51.82 -1.37
CA SER A 77 12.10 -50.94 -2.54
C SER A 77 11.45 -49.58 -2.21
N SER A 78 12.12 -48.48 -2.57
CA SER A 78 11.46 -47.17 -2.65
C SER A 78 12.12 -46.23 -3.67
N GLY A 79 11.26 -45.53 -4.41
CA GLY A 79 11.55 -44.23 -5.04
C GLY A 79 12.70 -44.11 -6.04
N LYS A 80 12.36 -44.11 -7.33
CA LYS A 80 12.31 -42.84 -8.12
C LYS A 80 11.78 -43.04 -9.54
N ASN A 81 11.08 -42.02 -10.05
CA ASN A 81 10.84 -41.87 -11.48
C ASN A 81 12.19 -41.70 -12.20
N LYS A 82 12.57 -42.65 -13.04
CA LYS A 82 13.53 -42.38 -14.12
C LYS A 82 12.73 -42.11 -15.39
N LYS A 83 12.89 -40.89 -15.93
CA LYS A 83 12.47 -40.47 -17.27
C LYS A 83 12.75 -41.60 -18.27
N ARG A 84 11.78 -41.95 -19.14
CA ARG A 84 11.98 -42.97 -20.20
C ARG A 84 13.28 -42.63 -20.92
N ASN A 85 14.26 -43.52 -20.77
CA ASN A 85 15.55 -43.40 -21.41
C ASN A 85 15.57 -44.47 -22.49
N ASP A 86 15.43 -44.03 -23.74
CA ASP A 86 15.39 -44.91 -24.90
C ASP A 86 16.83 -45.38 -25.20
N ALA A 87 17.30 -46.28 -24.34
CA ALA A 87 18.54 -47.00 -24.50
C ALA A 87 18.19 -48.35 -25.14
N PRO A 88 18.91 -48.80 -26.19
CA PRO A 88 18.72 -50.13 -26.73
C PRO A 88 18.85 -51.17 -25.60
N MET A 89 17.84 -52.04 -25.45
CA MET A 89 18.03 -53.26 -24.66
C MET A 89 19.20 -54.02 -25.27
N ASP A 90 20.19 -54.35 -24.43
CA ASP A 90 21.33 -55.17 -24.84
C ASP A 90 20.83 -56.48 -25.49
N PRO A 91 21.15 -56.75 -26.77
CA PRO A 91 20.76 -57.98 -27.42
C PRO A 91 21.17 -59.23 -26.66
N ALA A 92 22.33 -59.23 -25.98
CA ALA A 92 22.77 -60.38 -25.18
C ALA A 92 21.83 -60.64 -24.00
N ALA A 93 21.45 -59.60 -23.25
CA ALA A 93 20.48 -59.71 -22.17
C ALA A 93 19.07 -60.10 -22.67
N MET A 94 18.70 -59.67 -23.88
CA MET A 94 17.45 -60.10 -24.53
C MET A 94 17.48 -61.58 -24.93
N TYR A 95 18.60 -62.05 -25.50
CA TYR A 95 18.79 -63.46 -25.85
C TYR A 95 18.84 -64.37 -24.61
N GLU A 96 19.50 -63.97 -23.52
CA GLU A 96 19.52 -64.76 -22.28
C GLU A 96 18.13 -64.81 -21.63
N SER A 97 17.38 -63.69 -21.64
CA SER A 97 15.98 -63.66 -21.18
C SER A 97 15.05 -64.51 -22.06
N LEU A 98 15.25 -64.50 -23.38
CA LEU A 98 14.48 -65.33 -24.31
C LEU A 98 14.81 -66.82 -24.16
N LYS A 99 16.08 -67.17 -24.04
CA LYS A 99 16.57 -68.53 -23.78
C LYS A 99 16.03 -69.08 -22.46
N ASN A 100 16.07 -68.29 -21.38
CA ASN A 100 15.50 -68.70 -20.09
C ASN A 100 13.96 -68.80 -20.16
N ARG A 101 13.30 -68.02 -21.05
CA ARG A 101 11.86 -68.16 -21.30
C ARG A 101 11.53 -69.40 -22.14
N ILE A 102 12.40 -69.78 -23.08
CA ILE A 102 12.27 -71.01 -23.87
C ILE A 102 12.46 -72.23 -22.97
N ALA A 103 13.56 -72.30 -22.21
CA ALA A 103 13.82 -73.41 -21.29
C ALA A 103 12.69 -73.62 -20.26
N ALA A 104 12.12 -72.52 -19.73
CA ALA A 104 10.98 -72.60 -18.81
C ALA A 104 9.65 -72.99 -19.47
N LEU A 105 9.52 -72.89 -20.81
CA LEU A 105 8.38 -73.40 -21.57
C LEU A 105 8.59 -74.86 -21.99
N GLU A 106 9.83 -75.25 -22.31
CA GLU A 106 10.22 -76.64 -22.59
C GLU A 106 10.07 -77.52 -21.33
N GLU A 107 10.41 -76.99 -20.14
CA GLU A 107 10.17 -77.63 -18.84
C GLU A 107 8.67 -77.70 -18.48
N GLU A 108 7.86 -76.70 -18.89
CA GLU A 108 6.40 -76.69 -18.72
C GLU A 108 5.73 -77.73 -19.66
N GLU A 109 6.22 -77.87 -20.90
CA GLU A 109 5.76 -78.87 -21.89
C GLU A 109 6.13 -80.32 -21.50
N GLU A 110 7.34 -80.58 -21.01
CA GLU A 110 7.74 -81.92 -20.54
C GLU A 110 6.92 -82.36 -19.30
N LEU A 111 6.58 -81.42 -18.42
CA LEU A 111 5.69 -81.66 -17.27
C LEU A 111 4.23 -81.92 -17.67
N GLU A 112 3.70 -81.18 -18.66
CA GLU A 112 2.36 -81.47 -19.21
C GLU A 112 2.32 -82.85 -19.88
N GLU A 113 3.35 -83.23 -20.66
CA GLU A 113 3.42 -84.55 -21.30
C GLU A 113 3.58 -85.69 -20.28
N GLU A 114 4.36 -85.51 -19.21
CA GLU A 114 4.47 -86.51 -18.14
C GLU A 114 3.17 -86.62 -17.31
N GLU A 115 2.43 -85.53 -17.07
CA GLU A 115 1.12 -85.62 -16.41
C GLU A 115 0.06 -86.29 -17.31
N GLU A 116 -0.01 -85.97 -18.61
CA GLU A 116 -0.92 -86.66 -19.54
C GLU A 116 -0.59 -88.16 -19.66
N ARG A 117 0.71 -88.51 -19.69
CA ARG A 117 1.20 -89.89 -19.64
C ARG A 117 0.79 -90.59 -18.34
N ARG A 118 0.94 -89.94 -17.19
CA ARG A 118 0.53 -90.46 -15.87
C ARG A 118 -0.99 -90.69 -15.79
N ILE A 119 -1.79 -89.75 -16.27
CA ILE A 119 -3.26 -89.85 -16.33
C ILE A 119 -3.68 -91.00 -17.25
N SER A 120 -3.03 -91.15 -18.40
CA SER A 120 -3.29 -92.22 -19.37
C SER A 120 -2.95 -93.61 -18.80
N GLU A 121 -1.82 -93.74 -18.11
CA GLU A 121 -1.46 -94.97 -17.39
C GLU A 121 -2.42 -95.27 -16.24
N GLU A 122 -2.80 -94.26 -15.45
CA GLU A 122 -3.73 -94.43 -14.32
C GLU A 122 -5.10 -94.90 -14.82
N ALA A 123 -5.64 -94.31 -15.88
CA ALA A 123 -6.89 -94.74 -16.50
C ALA A 123 -6.84 -96.22 -16.94
N HIS A 124 -5.78 -96.64 -17.64
CA HIS A 124 -5.60 -98.04 -18.06
C HIS A 124 -5.44 -98.99 -16.86
N ARG A 125 -4.69 -98.58 -15.82
CA ARG A 125 -4.49 -99.34 -14.59
C ARG A 125 -5.78 -99.47 -13.78
N SER A 126 -6.64 -98.45 -13.82
CA SER A 126 -7.91 -98.37 -13.10
C SER A 126 -9.01 -99.24 -13.72
N VAL A 127 -8.92 -99.61 -15.00
CA VAL A 127 -9.90 -100.46 -15.71
C VAL A 127 -9.42 -101.90 -15.91
N ARG A 128 -8.10 -102.15 -15.91
CA ARG A 128 -7.51 -103.49 -16.11
C ARG A 128 -8.05 -104.51 -15.08
N GLY A 129 -8.75 -105.53 -15.58
CA GLY A 129 -9.22 -106.67 -14.78
C GLY A 129 -10.62 -106.53 -14.17
N MET A 130 -11.36 -105.47 -14.50
CA MET A 130 -12.77 -105.32 -14.11
C MET A 130 -13.71 -106.09 -15.06
N GLU A 131 -14.83 -106.58 -14.52
CA GLU A 131 -15.93 -107.15 -15.29
C GLU A 131 -16.74 -106.05 -16.00
N GLU A 132 -17.34 -106.34 -17.16
CA GLU A 132 -18.02 -105.36 -18.02
C GLU A 132 -19.08 -104.51 -17.29
N ASN A 133 -19.87 -105.12 -16.39
CA ASN A 133 -20.83 -104.39 -15.54
C ASN A 133 -20.15 -103.36 -14.61
N ALA A 134 -18.99 -103.70 -14.03
CA ALA A 134 -18.23 -102.80 -13.18
C ALA A 134 -17.55 -101.68 -13.98
N ILE A 135 -17.10 -101.97 -15.20
CA ILE A 135 -16.61 -100.95 -16.15
C ILE A 135 -17.73 -99.97 -16.52
N HIS A 136 -18.94 -100.47 -16.79
CA HIS A 136 -20.09 -99.61 -17.13
C HIS A 136 -20.54 -98.72 -15.97
N ALA A 137 -20.63 -99.26 -14.75
CA ALA A 137 -20.91 -98.46 -13.55
C ALA A 137 -19.85 -97.36 -13.35
N LYS A 138 -18.57 -97.72 -13.45
CA LYS A 138 -17.45 -96.78 -13.34
C LYS A 138 -17.45 -95.69 -14.41
N TYR A 139 -17.87 -96.01 -15.63
CA TYR A 139 -18.07 -95.02 -16.69
C TYR A 139 -19.19 -94.03 -16.35
N ILE A 140 -20.31 -94.50 -15.79
CA ILE A 140 -21.42 -93.64 -15.35
C ILE A 140 -20.95 -92.70 -14.22
N ASP A 141 -20.22 -93.22 -13.22
CA ASP A 141 -19.69 -92.42 -12.12
C ASP A 141 -18.69 -91.36 -12.61
N LEU A 142 -17.74 -91.74 -13.48
CA LEU A 142 -16.78 -90.81 -14.08
C LEU A 142 -17.47 -89.74 -14.95
N PHE A 143 -18.53 -90.11 -15.69
CA PHE A 143 -19.31 -89.14 -16.46
C PHE A 143 -20.12 -88.20 -15.56
N ALA A 144 -20.72 -88.71 -14.48
CA ALA A 144 -21.42 -87.90 -13.49
C ALA A 144 -20.48 -86.90 -12.80
N GLU A 145 -19.27 -87.34 -12.46
CA GLU A 145 -18.23 -86.51 -11.85
C GLU A 145 -17.65 -85.49 -12.83
N LEU A 146 -17.39 -85.85 -14.10
CA LEU A 146 -17.07 -84.90 -15.16
C LEU A 146 -18.15 -83.82 -15.28
N LYS A 147 -19.43 -84.20 -15.25
CA LYS A 147 -20.56 -83.25 -15.24
C LYS A 147 -20.74 -82.51 -13.91
N ARG A 148 -20.09 -82.91 -12.82
CA ARG A 148 -19.96 -82.11 -11.59
C ARG A 148 -18.86 -81.06 -11.76
N MET A 149 -17.67 -81.49 -12.18
CA MET A 149 -16.49 -80.66 -12.41
C MET A 149 -16.73 -79.57 -13.48
N GLU A 150 -17.42 -79.87 -14.59
CA GLU A 150 -17.84 -78.87 -15.59
C GLU A 150 -18.63 -77.71 -14.95
N ARG A 151 -19.56 -78.02 -14.04
CA ARG A 151 -20.39 -77.01 -13.36
C ARG A 151 -19.60 -76.24 -12.31
N GLU A 152 -18.62 -76.87 -11.66
CA GLU A 152 -17.79 -76.24 -10.64
C GLU A 152 -16.74 -75.32 -11.27
N HIS A 153 -16.06 -75.75 -12.33
CA HIS A 153 -15.20 -74.90 -13.14
C HIS A 153 -15.97 -73.71 -13.78
N ALA A 154 -17.22 -73.91 -14.22
CA ALA A 154 -18.07 -72.82 -14.70
C ALA A 154 -18.41 -71.78 -13.61
N LYS A 155 -18.69 -72.22 -12.37
CA LYS A 155 -18.89 -71.33 -11.21
C LYS A 155 -17.60 -70.60 -10.85
N GLU A 156 -16.47 -71.29 -10.85
CA GLU A 156 -15.16 -70.73 -10.53
C GLU A 156 -14.71 -69.69 -11.56
N LYS A 157 -14.86 -69.98 -12.86
CA LYS A 157 -14.62 -69.01 -13.94
C LYS A 157 -15.49 -67.75 -13.79
N GLN A 158 -16.74 -67.88 -13.32
CA GLN A 158 -17.59 -66.74 -13.01
C GLN A 158 -17.11 -65.97 -11.76
N LYS A 159 -16.66 -66.67 -10.71
CA LYS A 159 -16.07 -66.09 -9.49
C LYS A 159 -14.79 -65.30 -9.84
N LEU A 160 -13.82 -65.93 -10.50
CA LEU A 160 -12.57 -65.30 -10.95
C LEU A 160 -12.82 -64.07 -11.82
N THR A 161 -13.86 -64.08 -12.66
CA THR A 161 -14.24 -62.90 -13.45
C THR A 161 -14.73 -61.75 -12.55
N LYS A 162 -15.60 -62.03 -11.57
CA LYS A 162 -16.07 -61.04 -10.59
C LYS A 162 -14.93 -60.50 -9.72
N ASP A 163 -14.04 -61.36 -9.25
CA ASP A 163 -12.91 -61.00 -8.39
C ASP A 163 -11.89 -60.14 -9.15
N LYS A 164 -11.60 -60.47 -10.42
CA LYS A 164 -10.79 -59.65 -11.35
C LYS A 164 -11.40 -58.26 -11.56
N ASP A 165 -12.70 -58.16 -11.81
CA ASP A 165 -13.35 -56.88 -12.07
C ASP A 165 -13.46 -56.03 -10.78
N ALA A 166 -13.64 -56.67 -9.62
CA ALA A 166 -13.54 -56.02 -8.31
C ALA A 166 -12.12 -55.50 -8.04
N ALA A 167 -11.07 -56.29 -8.30
CA ALA A 167 -9.68 -55.89 -8.17
C ALA A 167 -9.33 -54.72 -9.11
N LYS A 168 -9.78 -54.76 -10.37
CA LYS A 168 -9.66 -53.65 -11.33
C LYS A 168 -10.36 -52.37 -10.83
N GLY A 169 -11.53 -52.51 -10.21
CA GLY A 169 -12.24 -51.41 -9.56
C GLY A 169 -11.49 -50.82 -8.36
N GLN A 170 -10.87 -51.66 -7.52
CA GLN A 170 -10.03 -51.21 -6.40
C GLN A 170 -8.75 -50.51 -6.90
N LEU A 171 -8.04 -51.10 -7.87
CA LEU A 171 -6.84 -50.52 -8.48
C LEU A 171 -7.12 -49.15 -9.12
N THR A 172 -8.28 -48.99 -9.77
CA THR A 172 -8.71 -47.70 -10.34
C THR A 172 -8.88 -46.64 -9.26
N LYS A 173 -9.56 -46.98 -8.14
CA LYS A 173 -9.72 -46.08 -6.98
C LYS A 173 -8.38 -45.75 -6.31
N ALA A 174 -7.50 -46.74 -6.15
CA ALA A 174 -6.17 -46.55 -5.57
C ALA A 174 -5.32 -45.59 -6.42
N ASN A 175 -5.34 -45.74 -7.76
CA ASN A 175 -4.66 -44.83 -8.67
C ASN A 175 -5.24 -43.40 -8.64
N GLN A 176 -6.57 -43.25 -8.54
CA GLN A 176 -7.19 -41.92 -8.35
C GLN A 176 -6.74 -41.25 -7.05
N THR A 177 -6.73 -41.99 -5.93
CA THR A 177 -6.25 -41.49 -4.63
C THR A 177 -4.76 -41.15 -4.68
N LYS A 178 -3.93 -41.99 -5.32
CA LYS A 178 -2.50 -41.71 -5.54
C LYS A 178 -2.30 -40.39 -6.30
N THR A 179 -3.01 -40.16 -7.40
CA THR A 179 -2.93 -38.92 -8.17
C THR A 179 -3.36 -37.70 -7.35
N LYS A 180 -4.41 -37.82 -6.52
CA LYS A 180 -4.81 -36.75 -5.58
C LYS A 180 -3.71 -36.46 -4.54
N MET A 181 -3.10 -37.50 -3.95
CA MET A 181 -2.01 -37.37 -2.98
C MET A 181 -0.74 -36.76 -3.59
N GLU A 182 -0.35 -37.17 -4.80
CA GLU A 182 0.79 -36.57 -5.49
C GLU A 182 0.56 -35.09 -5.83
N ASN A 183 -0.66 -34.72 -6.25
CA ASN A 183 -0.99 -33.33 -6.54
C ASN A 183 -1.00 -32.48 -5.27
N LEU A 184 -1.58 -32.98 -4.16
CA LEU A 184 -1.50 -32.33 -2.86
C LEU A 184 -0.04 -32.18 -2.38
N ALA A 185 0.82 -33.17 -2.60
CA ALA A 185 2.24 -33.07 -2.28
C ALA A 185 2.97 -32.02 -3.14
N ARG A 186 2.59 -31.86 -4.42
CA ARG A 186 3.12 -30.82 -5.32
C ARG A 186 2.65 -29.41 -4.90
N GLU A 187 1.38 -29.25 -4.55
CA GLU A 187 0.81 -28.00 -4.01
C GLU A 187 1.50 -27.63 -2.68
N LEU A 188 1.57 -28.55 -1.72
CA LEU A 188 2.24 -28.31 -0.43
C LEU A 188 3.74 -27.97 -0.58
N GLN A 189 4.43 -28.51 -1.59
CA GLN A 189 5.82 -28.12 -1.90
C GLN A 189 5.91 -26.71 -2.49
N LYS A 190 4.97 -26.32 -3.35
CA LYS A 190 4.86 -24.96 -3.91
C LYS A 190 4.55 -23.94 -2.81
N ASP A 191 3.61 -24.24 -1.91
CA ASP A 191 3.27 -23.37 -0.78
C ASP A 191 4.40 -23.30 0.25
N ASN A 192 5.09 -24.41 0.53
CA ASN A 192 6.30 -24.39 1.36
C ASN A 192 7.47 -23.62 0.74
N LYS A 193 7.51 -23.48 -0.60
CA LYS A 193 8.45 -22.57 -1.25
C LYS A 193 7.99 -21.13 -1.08
N ARG A 194 6.73 -20.83 -1.42
CA ARG A 194 6.13 -19.50 -1.29
C ARG A 194 6.27 -18.94 0.14
N LEU A 195 5.91 -19.69 1.17
CA LEU A 195 6.03 -19.25 2.57
C LEU A 195 7.47 -18.91 2.99
N ARG A 196 8.49 -19.53 2.38
CA ARG A 196 9.90 -19.15 2.59
C ARG A 196 10.31 -17.90 1.82
N GLU A 197 9.70 -17.64 0.67
CA GLU A 197 9.94 -16.43 -0.12
C GLU A 197 9.21 -15.22 0.48
N ASP A 198 7.93 -15.39 0.85
CA ASP A 198 7.12 -14.39 1.57
C ASP A 198 7.71 -14.10 2.96
N GLY A 199 8.18 -15.11 3.69
CA GLY A 199 8.89 -14.93 4.97
C GLY A 199 10.21 -14.17 4.84
N LYS A 200 10.95 -14.35 3.73
CA LYS A 200 12.16 -13.54 3.43
C LYS A 200 11.80 -12.09 3.08
N ARG A 201 10.76 -11.87 2.27
CA ARG A 201 10.26 -10.53 1.94
C ARG A 201 9.83 -9.76 3.19
N LEU A 202 9.14 -10.44 4.12
CA LEU A 202 8.73 -9.85 5.39
C LEU A 202 9.93 -9.53 6.29
N ALA A 203 10.93 -10.41 6.35
CA ALA A 203 12.16 -10.15 7.10
C ALA A 203 12.90 -8.91 6.56
N GLN A 204 13.07 -8.79 5.23
CA GLN A 204 13.68 -7.63 4.60
C GLN A 204 12.89 -6.35 4.91
N CYS A 205 11.56 -6.35 4.71
CA CYS A 205 10.70 -5.20 5.01
C CYS A 205 10.79 -4.74 6.47
N VAL A 206 11.01 -5.66 7.42
CA VAL A 206 11.24 -5.35 8.84
C VAL A 206 12.64 -4.80 9.10
N GLU A 207 13.65 -5.23 8.35
CA GLU A 207 15.03 -4.72 8.41
C GLU A 207 15.11 -3.30 7.81
N ASP A 208 14.54 -3.09 6.62
CA ASP A 208 14.42 -1.80 5.94
C ASP A 208 13.72 -0.76 6.85
N ALA A 209 12.58 -1.13 7.45
CA ALA A 209 11.84 -0.27 8.38
C ALA A 209 12.59 -0.01 9.70
N GLN A 210 13.48 -0.90 10.13
CA GLN A 210 14.36 -0.65 11.28
C GLN A 210 15.49 0.33 10.94
N GLU A 211 16.02 0.29 9.71
CA GLU A 211 17.00 1.26 9.22
C GLU A 211 16.37 2.66 9.08
N GLU A 212 15.18 2.80 8.49
CA GLU A 212 14.45 4.08 8.42
C GLU A 212 14.16 4.66 9.82
N LEU A 213 13.72 3.82 10.77
CA LEU A 213 13.51 4.24 12.16
C LEU A 213 14.83 4.67 12.85
N ALA A 214 15.95 4.02 12.54
CA ALA A 214 17.27 4.39 13.05
C ALA A 214 17.76 5.71 12.46
N GLU A 215 17.58 5.94 11.16
CA GLU A 215 17.90 7.22 10.52
C GLU A 215 17.05 8.35 11.08
N MET A 216 15.72 8.21 11.13
CA MET A 216 14.82 9.21 11.71
C MET A 216 15.17 9.54 13.17
N LYS A 217 15.52 8.52 13.98
CA LYS A 217 15.99 8.69 15.36
C LYS A 217 17.30 9.48 15.43
N ASN A 218 18.27 9.17 14.57
CA ASN A 218 19.54 9.90 14.48
C ASN A 218 19.30 11.35 14.05
N ASP A 219 18.38 11.61 13.12
CA ASP A 219 18.08 12.96 12.65
C ASP A 219 17.28 13.78 13.68
N LEU A 220 16.38 13.15 14.44
CA LEU A 220 15.72 13.77 15.59
C LEU A 220 16.73 14.12 16.69
N ALA A 221 17.72 13.26 16.97
CA ALA A 221 18.80 13.55 17.91
C ALA A 221 19.65 14.76 17.44
N LYS A 222 20.10 14.77 16.18
CA LYS A 222 20.81 15.92 15.57
C LYS A 222 20.03 17.23 15.71
N ARG A 223 18.70 17.21 15.57
CA ARG A 223 17.82 18.38 15.75
C ARG A 223 17.71 18.80 17.21
N ALA A 224 17.54 17.84 18.13
CA ALA A 224 17.48 18.09 19.57
C ALA A 224 18.79 18.70 20.11
N ASP A 225 19.95 18.21 19.68
CA ASP A 225 21.24 18.73 20.12
C ASP A 225 21.55 20.11 19.51
N LYS A 226 21.15 20.38 18.26
CA LYS A 226 21.16 21.75 17.71
C LYS A 226 20.29 22.70 18.53
N ALA A 227 19.10 22.28 18.96
CA ALA A 227 18.22 23.09 19.81
C ALA A 227 18.82 23.34 21.21
N ARG A 228 19.47 22.35 21.82
CA ARG A 228 20.22 22.49 23.09
C ARG A 228 21.37 23.49 22.97
N MET A 229 22.17 23.37 21.91
CA MET A 229 23.28 24.30 21.64
C MET A 229 22.79 25.75 21.46
N LEU A 230 21.62 25.94 20.86
CA LEU A 230 20.99 27.26 20.74
C LEU A 230 20.50 27.79 22.10
N ASP A 231 19.72 27.02 22.89
CA ASP A 231 19.27 27.53 24.21
C ASP A 231 20.44 27.85 25.14
N GLN A 232 21.49 27.02 25.12
CA GLN A 232 22.72 27.26 25.88
C GLN A 232 23.40 28.55 25.43
N LYS A 233 23.64 28.73 24.13
CA LYS A 233 24.19 30.00 23.59
C LYS A 233 23.34 31.18 24.05
N TYR A 234 22.02 31.13 23.87
CA TYR A 234 21.14 32.23 24.27
C TYR A 234 21.05 32.44 25.80
N ARG A 235 21.37 31.43 26.61
CA ARG A 235 21.38 31.51 28.09
C ARG A 235 22.61 32.26 28.62
N GLU A 236 23.66 32.35 27.82
CA GLU A 236 24.93 32.99 28.17
C GLU A 236 24.99 34.48 27.78
N LEU A 237 24.04 35.01 26.98
CA LEU A 237 23.98 36.46 26.72
C LEU A 237 23.45 37.23 27.95
N PRO A 238 24.06 38.37 28.31
CA PRO A 238 23.61 39.20 29.42
C PRO A 238 22.29 39.94 29.11
N ASP A 239 21.58 40.31 30.19
CA ASP A 239 20.52 41.32 30.13
C ASP A 239 21.04 42.64 29.54
N ILE A 240 20.16 43.41 28.90
CA ILE A 240 20.46 44.73 28.36
C ILE A 240 19.64 45.84 29.04
N VAL A 241 20.13 47.07 29.01
CA VAL A 241 19.37 48.29 29.30
C VAL A 241 18.92 48.92 27.99
N VAL A 242 17.60 49.04 27.79
CA VAL A 242 17.01 49.80 26.68
C VAL A 242 16.36 51.08 27.21
N LYS A 243 16.32 52.11 26.37
CA LYS A 243 15.74 53.42 26.69
C LYS A 243 14.40 53.57 25.96
N VAL A 244 13.30 53.70 26.69
CA VAL A 244 11.97 53.94 26.13
C VAL A 244 11.67 55.44 26.21
N VAL A 245 11.25 56.03 25.10
CA VAL A 245 11.03 57.48 24.94
C VAL A 245 9.62 57.70 24.39
N CYS A 246 8.81 58.49 25.10
CA CYS A 246 7.64 59.15 24.52
C CYS A 246 7.90 60.65 24.49
N ARG A 247 7.99 61.20 23.27
CA ARG A 247 8.34 62.60 23.06
C ARG A 247 7.33 63.50 23.79
N TYR A 248 7.85 64.55 24.43
CA TYR A 248 7.12 65.50 25.29
C TYR A 248 6.50 64.91 26.58
N ARG A 249 6.61 63.60 26.85
CA ARG A 249 6.02 62.97 28.04
C ARG A 249 7.05 62.41 29.04
N ALA A 250 7.92 61.50 28.60
CA ALA A 250 8.90 60.86 29.48
C ALA A 250 10.00 60.11 28.72
N GLU A 251 11.13 59.89 29.38
CA GLU A 251 12.18 58.95 28.98
C GLU A 251 12.49 58.03 30.18
N LEU A 252 12.46 56.71 29.99
CA LEU A 252 12.69 55.72 31.05
C LEU A 252 13.63 54.60 30.57
N PHE A 253 14.57 54.22 31.41
CA PHE A 253 15.48 53.11 31.17
C PHE A 253 14.94 51.81 31.79
N PHE A 254 14.97 50.72 31.03
CA PHE A 254 14.54 49.40 31.49
C PHE A 254 15.66 48.39 31.28
N LYS A 255 16.16 47.81 32.38
CA LYS A 255 16.96 46.59 32.30
C LYS A 255 16.03 45.41 32.01
N ILE A 256 16.24 44.75 30.88
CA ILE A 256 15.44 43.62 30.40
C ILE A 256 16.33 42.46 29.95
N SER A 257 15.87 41.24 30.17
CA SER A 257 16.57 40.06 29.68
C SER A 257 16.28 39.84 28.20
N ARG A 258 17.32 39.53 27.42
CA ARG A 258 17.22 39.28 25.96
C ARG A 258 16.22 38.19 25.57
N LYS A 259 15.91 37.24 26.47
CA LYS A 259 14.88 36.20 26.29
C LYS A 259 13.45 36.59 26.74
N THR A 260 13.26 37.76 27.36
CA THR A 260 11.95 38.16 27.91
C THR A 260 11.13 38.94 26.88
N LYS A 261 9.89 38.49 26.64
CA LYS A 261 8.93 39.17 25.76
C LYS A 261 8.71 40.62 26.15
N LEU A 262 8.68 41.50 25.16
CA LEU A 262 8.58 42.95 25.33
C LEU A 262 7.23 43.41 25.91
N SER A 263 6.21 42.54 25.91
CA SER A 263 4.93 42.75 26.61
C SER A 263 5.10 43.18 28.06
N ARG A 264 6.11 42.67 28.79
CA ARG A 264 6.38 43.13 30.17
C ARG A 264 6.89 44.57 30.24
N LEU A 265 7.76 44.98 29.31
CA LEU A 265 8.26 46.36 29.20
C LEU A 265 7.13 47.30 28.79
N ILE A 266 6.31 46.88 27.82
CA ILE A 266 5.15 47.63 27.32
C ILE A 266 4.14 47.88 28.43
N THR A 267 3.74 46.84 29.18
CA THR A 267 2.85 46.97 30.34
C THR A 267 3.45 47.87 31.42
N ALA A 268 4.73 47.69 31.76
CA ALA A 268 5.40 48.51 32.78
C ALA A 268 5.59 49.97 32.36
N TRP A 269 5.67 50.26 31.05
CA TRP A 269 5.63 51.60 30.50
C TRP A 269 4.25 52.24 30.65
N THR A 270 3.20 51.59 30.11
CA THR A 270 1.83 52.14 30.10
C THR A 270 1.36 52.48 31.52
N LEU A 271 1.51 51.55 32.47
CA LEU A 271 1.12 51.76 33.87
C LEU A 271 1.81 52.98 34.51
N ARG A 272 3.09 53.23 34.18
CA ARG A 272 3.83 54.41 34.68
C ARG A 272 3.35 55.70 34.02
N MET A 273 2.98 55.66 32.74
CA MET A 273 2.47 56.85 32.05
C MET A 273 1.10 57.28 32.58
N GLU A 274 0.24 56.34 32.97
CA GLU A 274 -1.08 56.62 33.53
C GLU A 274 -1.00 57.14 34.97
N LEU A 275 -0.16 56.55 35.82
CA LEU A 275 0.01 57.01 37.21
C LEU A 275 0.56 58.44 37.30
N ASN A 276 1.41 58.85 36.35
CA ASN A 276 1.89 60.23 36.24
C ASN A 276 0.81 61.24 35.77
N GLY A 277 -0.39 60.78 35.36
CA GLY A 277 -1.49 61.60 34.85
C GLY A 277 -2.24 62.46 35.89
N GLY A 278 -1.58 62.91 36.96
CA GLY A 278 -2.10 63.96 37.85
C GLY A 278 -2.61 63.54 39.24
N ARG A 279 -2.42 62.28 39.68
CA ARG A 279 -2.66 61.90 41.09
C ARG A 279 -1.34 61.87 41.88
N LYS A 280 -1.34 62.41 43.09
CA LYS A 280 -0.17 62.34 43.98
C LYS A 280 0.04 60.90 44.45
N ILE A 281 1.31 60.48 44.49
CA ILE A 281 1.72 59.10 44.82
C ILE A 281 1.80 58.93 46.34
N ASP A 282 1.04 57.96 46.88
CA ASP A 282 1.40 57.28 48.12
C ASP A 282 2.27 56.05 47.76
N THR A 283 3.54 56.06 48.16
CA THR A 283 4.57 55.14 47.65
C THR A 283 4.41 53.67 48.06
N ASN A 284 3.36 53.33 48.82
CA ASN A 284 3.05 51.99 49.32
C ASN A 284 1.64 51.50 48.95
N ALA A 285 0.89 52.23 48.13
CA ALA A 285 -0.44 51.78 47.68
C ALA A 285 -0.30 50.67 46.61
N PRO A 286 -0.99 49.51 46.75
CA PRO A 286 -0.98 48.49 45.71
C PRO A 286 -1.76 48.96 44.47
N VAL A 287 -1.14 48.87 43.29
CA VAL A 287 -1.79 49.22 42.02
C VAL A 287 -2.78 48.11 41.65
N GLU A 288 -4.06 48.46 41.58
CA GLU A 288 -5.14 47.52 41.29
C GLU A 288 -4.94 46.85 39.91
N GLY A 289 -5.07 45.52 39.87
CA GLY A 289 -4.81 44.71 38.67
C GLY A 289 -3.34 44.34 38.40
N VAL A 290 -2.40 44.71 39.29
CA VAL A 290 -0.98 44.35 39.16
C VAL A 290 -0.51 43.51 40.34
N LEU A 291 -0.10 42.27 40.08
CA LEU A 291 0.43 41.35 41.10
C LEU A 291 1.85 41.79 41.54
N PRO A 292 2.28 41.50 42.79
CA PRO A 292 3.63 41.79 43.28
C PRO A 292 4.81 41.22 42.47
N SER A 293 4.54 40.38 41.47
CA SER A 293 5.52 39.85 40.52
C SER A 293 5.67 40.69 39.23
N GLY A 294 5.01 41.85 39.14
CA GLY A 294 4.99 42.69 37.94
C GLY A 294 4.18 42.09 36.78
N LYS A 295 3.28 41.13 37.07
CA LYS A 295 2.34 40.54 36.12
C LYS A 295 0.96 41.15 36.34
N LEU A 296 0.20 41.32 35.24
CA LEU A 296 -1.21 41.67 35.32
C LEU A 296 -2.02 40.54 35.96
N ASP A 297 -3.08 40.88 36.70
CA ASP A 297 -4.08 39.90 37.15
C ASP A 297 -4.99 39.50 35.97
N PRO A 298 -5.08 38.21 35.60
CA PRO A 298 -5.96 37.76 34.51
C PRO A 298 -7.45 38.01 34.75
N ASN A 299 -7.89 38.16 36.01
CA ASN A 299 -9.30 38.32 36.38
C ASN A 299 -9.72 39.78 36.57
N ASN A 300 -8.76 40.70 36.78
CA ASN A 300 -9.01 42.13 36.92
C ASN A 300 -7.90 42.93 36.22
N PRO A 301 -7.84 42.92 34.88
CA PRO A 301 -6.85 43.71 34.15
C PRO A 301 -7.10 45.21 34.41
N PRO A 302 -6.03 46.00 34.66
CA PRO A 302 -6.18 47.44 34.87
C PRO A 302 -6.81 48.08 33.64
N LYS A 303 -7.81 48.94 33.85
CA LYS A 303 -8.50 49.67 32.77
C LYS A 303 -7.61 50.81 32.27
N THR A 304 -6.63 50.45 31.45
CA THR A 304 -5.73 51.42 30.84
C THR A 304 -6.49 52.29 29.84
N GLN A 305 -6.52 53.59 30.07
CA GLN A 305 -7.08 54.60 29.17
C GLN A 305 -6.06 55.05 28.11
N MET A 306 -4.76 54.81 28.34
CA MET A 306 -3.68 55.24 27.44
C MET A 306 -3.12 54.07 26.64
N GLN A 307 -3.28 54.13 25.31
CA GLN A 307 -2.71 53.18 24.38
C GLN A 307 -1.41 53.71 23.79
N PHE A 308 -0.40 52.85 23.63
CA PHE A 308 0.90 53.23 23.05
C PHE A 308 1.29 52.31 21.89
N LEU A 309 1.82 52.92 20.82
CA LEU A 309 2.48 52.24 19.70
C LEU A 309 4.00 52.28 19.92
N PHE A 310 4.62 51.10 20.06
CA PHE A 310 6.06 50.99 20.30
C PHE A 310 6.80 50.66 18.99
N SER A 311 7.96 51.28 18.81
CA SER A 311 8.82 51.05 17.64
C SER A 311 10.31 51.13 17.99
N HIS A 312 11.12 50.36 17.26
CA HIS A 312 12.59 50.33 17.37
C HIS A 312 13.16 50.38 15.95
N ARG A 313 14.17 51.23 15.74
CA ARG A 313 14.82 51.45 14.42
C ARG A 313 13.80 51.62 13.27
N GLY A 314 12.68 52.32 13.54
CA GLY A 314 11.59 52.60 12.59
C GLY A 314 10.59 51.46 12.35
N ARG A 315 10.73 50.30 13.01
CA ARG A 315 9.82 49.15 12.89
C ARG A 315 8.91 49.04 14.11
N ARG A 316 7.64 48.69 13.90
CA ARG A 316 6.70 48.39 15.01
C ARG A 316 7.19 47.17 15.79
N ILE A 317 7.14 47.27 17.11
CA ILE A 317 7.39 46.16 18.05
C ILE A 317 6.07 45.41 18.28
N ASP A 318 6.11 44.08 18.19
CA ASP A 318 5.05 43.21 18.69
C ASP A 318 5.30 42.87 20.18
N PRO A 319 4.29 42.93 21.07
CA PRO A 319 4.46 42.57 22.47
C PRO A 319 5.01 41.15 22.72
N GLU A 320 4.79 40.22 21.80
CA GLU A 320 5.22 38.83 21.96
C GLU A 320 6.66 38.58 21.48
N GLN A 321 7.31 39.56 20.84
CA GLN A 321 8.72 39.49 20.43
C GLN A 321 9.69 39.68 21.60
N THR A 322 10.89 39.12 21.47
CA THR A 322 12.00 39.35 22.41
C THR A 322 13.01 40.37 21.88
N PRO A 323 13.81 41.02 22.75
CA PRO A 323 14.88 41.93 22.33
C PRO A 323 15.91 41.28 21.40
N GLU A 324 16.19 39.99 21.56
CA GLU A 324 17.12 39.24 20.71
C GLU A 324 16.58 39.08 19.27
N GLU A 325 15.27 38.82 19.11
CA GLU A 325 14.61 38.71 17.79
C GLU A 325 14.61 40.03 17.01
N LEU A 326 14.59 41.16 17.72
CA LEU A 326 14.68 42.50 17.14
C LEU A 326 16.13 42.99 16.97
N GLY A 327 17.13 42.22 17.41
CA GLY A 327 18.53 42.61 17.35
C GLY A 327 18.85 43.84 18.21
N MET A 328 18.24 43.93 19.39
CA MET A 328 18.46 45.04 20.33
C MET A 328 19.82 44.93 21.03
N GLU A 329 20.46 46.09 21.21
CA GLU A 329 21.77 46.24 21.83
C GLU A 329 21.72 47.11 23.10
N GLU A 330 22.83 47.17 23.84
CA GLU A 330 22.91 47.97 25.07
C GLU A 330 22.77 49.47 24.74
N GLY A 331 21.79 50.13 25.36
CA GLY A 331 21.49 51.54 25.13
C GLY A 331 20.57 51.84 23.93
N ASP A 332 20.03 50.83 23.24
CA ASP A 332 19.09 51.06 22.12
C ASP A 332 17.84 51.83 22.56
N GLU A 333 17.35 52.71 21.67
CA GLU A 333 16.14 53.51 21.89
C GLU A 333 14.87 52.85 21.31
N ILE A 334 13.81 52.83 22.10
CA ILE A 334 12.45 52.44 21.74
C ILE A 334 11.57 53.69 21.78
N LEU A 335 11.00 54.07 20.64
CA LEU A 335 10.03 55.16 20.55
C LEU A 335 8.63 54.61 20.87
N ALA A 336 8.05 55.10 21.97
CA ALA A 336 6.64 54.93 22.32
C ALA A 336 5.86 56.17 21.84
N VAL A 337 4.86 55.96 20.99
CA VAL A 337 3.94 57.01 20.51
C VAL A 337 2.59 56.79 21.16
N GLU A 338 2.07 57.79 21.86
CA GLU A 338 0.73 57.73 22.47
C GLU A 338 -0.34 57.77 21.37
N LEU A 339 -1.23 56.77 21.37
CA LEU A 339 -2.40 56.72 20.51
C LEU A 339 -3.56 57.35 21.27
N MET A 340 -3.77 58.64 21.06
CA MET A 340 -4.92 59.36 21.62
C MET A 340 -6.19 58.97 20.88
N ASP A 341 -7.22 58.54 21.62
CA ASP A 341 -8.53 58.24 21.05
C ASP A 341 -9.27 59.54 20.70
N LEU A 342 -9.16 59.93 19.43
CA LEU A 342 -9.81 61.12 18.86
C LEU A 342 -11.34 61.09 18.96
N THR A 343 -11.96 59.96 19.31
CA THR A 343 -13.42 59.86 19.48
C THR A 343 -13.92 60.33 20.86
N VAL A 344 -13.01 60.54 21.83
CA VAL A 344 -13.35 60.83 23.25
C VAL A 344 -12.89 62.23 23.70
N GLY A 345 -12.19 62.99 22.86
CA GLY A 345 -11.54 64.26 23.24
C GLY A 345 -11.51 65.35 22.17
N GLY A 346 -12.47 65.38 21.24
CA GLY A 346 -12.54 66.38 20.17
C GLY A 346 -13.29 67.65 20.55
N THR A 347 -12.61 68.65 21.14
CA THR A 347 -13.12 70.04 21.20
C THR A 347 -12.07 71.14 20.99
N GLU A 348 -10.90 71.13 21.64
CA GLU A 348 -10.08 72.37 21.74
C GLU A 348 -8.59 72.29 21.32
N ASP A 349 -7.84 71.20 21.58
CA ASP A 349 -6.35 71.21 21.45
C ASP A 349 -5.76 70.83 20.06
N TRP A 350 -6.56 70.42 19.07
CA TRP A 350 -6.03 69.74 17.86
C TRP A 350 -5.75 70.62 16.63
N ASP A 351 -6.11 71.90 16.65
CA ASP A 351 -6.02 72.78 15.47
C ASP A 351 -4.58 73.24 15.16
N GLU A 352 -3.67 73.23 16.15
CA GLU A 352 -2.32 73.80 16.05
C GLU A 352 -1.32 72.95 15.23
N HIS A 353 -1.65 71.71 14.87
CA HIS A 353 -0.65 70.74 14.32
C HIS A 353 -0.93 70.24 12.89
N VAL A 354 -1.88 70.85 12.17
CA VAL A 354 -2.20 70.48 10.77
C VAL A 354 -2.06 71.66 9.79
N GLU A 355 -1.48 72.79 10.19
CA GLU A 355 -1.08 73.83 9.23
C GLU A 355 -0.01 73.29 8.25
N PRO A 356 -0.28 73.31 6.92
CA PRO A 356 0.77 73.05 5.94
C PRO A 356 1.77 74.19 6.00
N ARG A 357 3.01 73.90 6.43
CA ARG A 357 4.06 74.90 6.65
C ARG A 357 4.35 75.70 5.38
N LEU A 358 3.70 76.87 5.26
CA LEU A 358 3.74 77.72 4.07
C LEU A 358 5.18 78.07 3.70
N GLU A 359 5.55 77.82 2.44
CA GLU A 359 6.86 78.17 1.93
C GLU A 359 7.00 79.70 1.87
N THR A 360 7.91 80.25 2.67
CA THR A 360 8.08 81.70 2.78
C THR A 360 8.81 82.26 1.56
N LEU A 361 8.02 82.69 0.57
CA LEU A 361 8.50 83.35 -0.65
C LEU A 361 9.48 84.48 -0.32
N ARG A 362 10.70 84.37 -0.84
CA ARG A 362 11.75 85.37 -0.62
C ARG A 362 11.47 86.61 -1.45
N LYS A 363 11.51 87.77 -0.79
CA LYS A 363 11.06 89.06 -1.34
C LYS A 363 12.07 89.70 -2.30
N ASN A 364 12.16 89.17 -3.52
CA ASN A 364 12.90 89.75 -4.64
C ASN A 364 11.91 90.32 -5.67
N TRP A 365 11.22 91.43 -5.34
CA TRP A 365 10.34 92.12 -6.28
C TRP A 365 11.12 93.13 -7.13
N THR A 366 10.81 93.20 -8.43
CA THR A 366 11.06 94.42 -9.22
C THR A 366 10.12 95.53 -8.73
N GLU A 367 10.50 96.81 -8.90
CA GLU A 367 9.66 97.96 -8.51
C GLU A 367 8.52 98.26 -9.50
N ASP A 368 8.48 97.60 -10.67
CA ASP A 368 7.34 97.67 -11.60
C ASP A 368 6.17 96.81 -11.08
N PRO A 369 5.01 97.40 -10.76
CA PRO A 369 3.86 96.66 -10.21
C PRO A 369 3.29 95.63 -11.19
N ASP A 370 3.36 95.85 -12.51
CA ASP A 370 2.84 94.90 -13.50
C ASP A 370 3.78 93.69 -13.65
N GLU A 371 5.10 93.86 -13.46
CA GLU A 371 6.05 92.75 -13.42
C GLU A 371 5.97 91.97 -12.09
N ALA A 372 5.80 92.67 -10.96
CA ALA A 372 5.55 92.05 -9.66
C ALA A 372 4.24 91.24 -9.63
N ALA A 373 3.18 91.71 -10.29
CA ALA A 373 1.92 90.97 -10.43
C ALA A 373 2.11 89.66 -11.23
N ARG A 374 2.74 89.74 -12.41
CA ARG A 374 2.99 88.56 -13.27
C ARG A 374 3.88 87.52 -12.61
N THR A 375 4.95 87.95 -11.92
CA THR A 375 5.84 87.02 -11.20
C THR A 375 5.17 86.36 -9.99
N LEU A 376 4.26 87.05 -9.29
CA LEU A 376 3.40 86.43 -8.28
C LEU A 376 2.47 85.37 -8.90
N GLU A 377 1.84 85.68 -10.03
CA GLU A 377 0.90 84.81 -10.72
C GLU A 377 1.59 83.53 -11.23
N ASP A 378 2.75 83.65 -11.90
CA ASP A 378 3.60 82.53 -12.32
C ASP A 378 4.01 81.61 -11.15
N ILE A 379 4.32 82.19 -9.98
CA ILE A 379 4.70 81.46 -8.76
C ILE A 379 3.51 80.66 -8.21
N PHE A 380 2.34 81.28 -8.05
CA PHE A 380 1.14 80.57 -7.59
C PHE A 380 0.76 79.45 -8.58
N ASP A 381 0.81 79.73 -9.87
CA ASP A 381 0.44 78.79 -10.93
C ASP A 381 1.45 77.64 -11.04
N ALA A 382 2.73 77.87 -10.72
CA ALA A 382 3.73 76.80 -10.53
C ALA A 382 3.44 75.93 -9.30
N VAL A 383 3.16 76.52 -8.14
CA VAL A 383 2.82 75.79 -6.90
C VAL A 383 1.53 74.96 -7.08
N VAL A 384 0.52 75.50 -7.76
CA VAL A 384 -0.73 74.79 -8.10
C VAL A 384 -0.44 73.63 -9.05
N ARG A 385 0.36 73.84 -10.10
CA ARG A 385 0.78 72.76 -11.01
C ARG A 385 1.51 71.63 -10.29
N ASP A 386 2.47 71.95 -9.42
CA ASP A 386 3.27 70.94 -8.73
C ASP A 386 2.45 70.20 -7.65
N ARG A 387 1.54 70.90 -6.96
CA ARG A 387 0.57 70.25 -6.07
C ARG A 387 -0.40 69.34 -6.82
N LEU A 388 -0.81 69.71 -8.04
CA LEU A 388 -1.66 68.86 -8.88
C LEU A 388 -0.92 67.61 -9.39
N LYS A 389 0.36 67.74 -9.78
CA LYS A 389 1.22 66.59 -10.12
C LYS A 389 1.36 65.61 -8.95
N GLU A 390 1.59 66.12 -7.73
CA GLU A 390 1.71 65.31 -6.53
C GLU A 390 0.40 64.56 -6.22
N ILE A 391 -0.75 65.23 -6.34
CA ILE A 391 -2.07 64.57 -6.20
C ILE A 391 -2.23 63.46 -7.25
N LEU A 392 -1.94 63.73 -8.52
CA LEU A 392 -2.02 62.71 -9.58
C LEU A 392 -1.09 61.52 -9.30
N HIS A 393 0.14 61.76 -8.84
CA HIS A 393 1.08 60.70 -8.49
C HIS A 393 0.60 59.84 -7.31
N GLN A 394 -0.01 60.46 -6.28
CA GLN A 394 -0.63 59.73 -5.17
C GLN A 394 -1.83 58.88 -5.64
N TYR A 395 -2.61 59.35 -6.62
CA TYR A 395 -3.66 58.55 -7.26
C TYR A 395 -3.10 57.37 -8.06
N GLU A 396 -2.08 57.58 -8.90
CA GLU A 396 -1.40 56.48 -9.62
C GLU A 396 -0.82 55.42 -8.68
N LEU A 397 -0.18 55.84 -7.58
CA LEU A 397 0.41 54.95 -6.59
C LEU A 397 -0.66 54.13 -5.86
N ARG A 398 -1.78 54.79 -5.50
CA ARG A 398 -2.97 54.15 -4.91
C ARG A 398 -3.61 53.14 -5.86
N GLU A 399 -3.69 53.45 -7.15
CA GLU A 399 -4.28 52.57 -8.16
C GLU A 399 -3.40 51.33 -8.44
N ARG A 400 -2.08 51.51 -8.55
CA ARG A 400 -1.11 50.38 -8.58
C ARG A 400 -1.19 49.51 -7.32
N HIS A 401 -1.37 50.12 -6.14
CA HIS A 401 -1.55 49.36 -4.91
C HIS A 401 -2.82 48.50 -4.95
N PHE A 402 -3.95 49.06 -5.38
CA PHE A 402 -5.19 48.29 -5.57
C PHE A 402 -5.03 47.17 -6.60
N GLU A 403 -4.38 47.43 -7.74
CA GLU A 403 -4.15 46.41 -8.78
C GLU A 403 -3.34 45.21 -8.22
N CYS A 404 -2.30 45.48 -7.42
CA CYS A 404 -1.53 44.45 -6.74
C CYS A 404 -2.34 43.67 -5.70
N VAL A 405 -3.19 44.35 -4.91
CA VAL A 405 -4.07 43.71 -3.92
C VAL A 405 -5.13 42.83 -4.59
N ILE A 406 -5.76 43.30 -5.67
CA ILE A 406 -6.73 42.55 -6.46
C ILE A 406 -6.06 41.29 -7.04
N ARG A 407 -4.91 41.45 -7.71
CA ARG A 407 -4.14 40.34 -8.28
C ARG A 407 -3.74 39.30 -7.23
N SER A 408 -3.35 39.73 -6.02
CA SER A 408 -3.08 38.82 -4.89
C SER A 408 -4.33 38.02 -4.50
N LYS A 409 -5.48 38.68 -4.40
CA LYS A 409 -6.75 38.02 -4.01
C LYS A 409 -7.29 37.08 -5.09
N GLU A 410 -7.10 37.41 -6.37
CA GLU A 410 -7.39 36.50 -7.49
C GLU A 410 -6.54 35.23 -7.41
N LEU A 411 -5.24 35.35 -7.13
CA LEU A 411 -4.34 34.21 -6.95
C LEU A 411 -4.69 33.37 -5.70
N GLU A 412 -5.06 34.00 -4.58
CA GLU A 412 -5.57 33.29 -3.39
C GLU A 412 -6.84 32.47 -3.69
N VAL A 413 -7.79 33.05 -4.46
CA VAL A 413 -9.02 32.37 -4.88
C VAL A 413 -8.73 31.22 -5.85
N LEU A 414 -7.81 31.41 -6.81
CA LEU A 414 -7.39 30.36 -7.75
C LEU A 414 -6.69 29.20 -7.03
N LEU A 415 -5.77 29.48 -6.11
CA LEU A 415 -5.10 28.45 -5.29
C LEU A 415 -6.10 27.68 -4.42
N SER A 416 -7.06 28.39 -3.81
CA SER A 416 -8.11 27.78 -3.00
C SER A 416 -9.02 26.87 -3.82
N ARG A 417 -9.40 27.29 -5.04
CA ARG A 417 -10.16 26.46 -5.99
C ARG A 417 -9.38 25.24 -6.47
N ALA A 418 -8.08 25.38 -6.74
CA ALA A 418 -7.24 24.27 -7.17
C ALA A 418 -7.16 23.18 -6.08
N ARG A 419 -6.88 23.56 -4.82
CA ARG A 419 -6.88 22.63 -3.67
C ARG A 419 -8.23 21.94 -3.46
N ALA A 420 -9.34 22.69 -3.59
CA ALA A 420 -10.67 22.11 -3.46
C ALA A 420 -11.00 21.10 -4.58
N ALA A 421 -10.52 21.35 -5.81
CA ALA A 421 -10.68 20.43 -6.93
C ALA A 421 -9.82 19.16 -6.77
N GLU A 422 -8.56 19.31 -6.35
CA GLU A 422 -7.63 18.21 -6.01
C GLU A 422 -8.20 17.31 -4.89
N GLN A 423 -8.65 17.92 -3.79
CA GLN A 423 -9.23 17.17 -2.68
C GLN A 423 -10.57 16.50 -3.05
N LYS A 424 -11.39 17.12 -3.93
CA LYS A 424 -12.56 16.46 -4.52
C LYS A 424 -12.14 15.25 -5.35
N GLN A 425 -11.14 15.38 -6.23
CA GLN A 425 -10.69 14.30 -7.12
C GLN A 425 -10.19 13.09 -6.32
N LEU A 426 -9.44 13.33 -5.25
CA LEU A 426 -9.00 12.27 -4.33
C LEU A 426 -10.21 11.55 -3.70
N ALA A 427 -11.12 12.29 -3.06
CA ALA A 427 -12.32 11.72 -2.44
C ALA A 427 -13.24 10.99 -3.44
N GLU A 428 -13.34 11.47 -4.67
CA GLU A 428 -14.12 10.83 -5.75
C GLU A 428 -13.44 9.54 -6.25
N SER A 429 -12.11 9.48 -6.25
CA SER A 429 -11.34 8.25 -6.54
C SER A 429 -11.43 7.21 -5.41
N GLU A 430 -11.34 7.64 -4.15
CA GLU A 430 -11.53 6.78 -2.97
C GLU A 430 -12.95 6.22 -2.91
N LYS A 431 -13.96 7.03 -3.25
CA LYS A 431 -15.36 6.60 -3.37
C LYS A 431 -15.52 5.50 -4.42
N ILE A 432 -14.92 5.65 -5.61
CA ILE A 432 -14.99 4.62 -6.67
C ILE A 432 -14.28 3.33 -6.23
N ALA A 433 -13.17 3.43 -5.49
CA ALA A 433 -12.51 2.25 -4.92
C ALA A 433 -13.36 1.56 -3.84
N ALA A 434 -14.01 2.34 -2.96
CA ALA A 434 -14.93 1.83 -1.95
C ALA A 434 -16.18 1.17 -2.55
N GLU A 435 -16.77 1.76 -3.60
CA GLU A 435 -17.91 1.18 -4.32
C GLU A 435 -17.55 -0.18 -4.95
N ARG A 436 -16.37 -0.31 -5.58
CA ARG A 436 -15.88 -1.60 -6.11
C ARG A 436 -15.64 -2.64 -5.01
N LEU A 437 -15.04 -2.25 -3.89
CA LEU A 437 -14.83 -3.15 -2.75
C LEU A 437 -16.15 -3.57 -2.10
N GLU A 438 -17.18 -2.71 -2.10
CA GLU A 438 -18.51 -3.09 -1.66
C GLU A 438 -19.19 -4.05 -2.66
N GLU A 439 -19.09 -3.82 -3.98
CA GLU A 439 -19.58 -4.76 -5.00
C GLU A 439 -18.94 -6.14 -4.86
N GLU A 440 -17.62 -6.22 -4.65
CA GLU A 440 -16.91 -7.48 -4.40
C GLU A 440 -17.36 -8.12 -3.08
N ALA A 441 -17.49 -7.35 -1.99
CA ALA A 441 -18.00 -7.85 -0.72
C ALA A 441 -19.45 -8.35 -0.80
N GLN A 442 -20.32 -7.69 -1.59
CA GLN A 442 -21.68 -8.15 -1.87
C GLN A 442 -21.68 -9.42 -2.73
N TYR A 443 -20.79 -9.54 -3.70
CA TYR A 443 -20.61 -10.77 -4.49
C TYR A 443 -20.18 -11.95 -3.61
N LEU A 444 -19.13 -11.78 -2.81
CA LEU A 444 -18.61 -12.82 -1.91
C LEU A 444 -19.63 -13.21 -0.83
N ARG A 445 -20.42 -12.25 -0.31
CA ARG A 445 -21.56 -12.55 0.58
C ARG A 445 -22.63 -13.40 -0.11
N ARG A 446 -22.93 -13.14 -1.39
CA ARG A 446 -23.90 -13.92 -2.18
C ARG A 446 -23.38 -15.33 -2.45
N GLU A 447 -22.13 -15.49 -2.87
CA GLU A 447 -21.53 -16.82 -3.07
C GLU A 447 -21.44 -17.63 -1.77
N LEU A 448 -21.12 -16.98 -0.65
CA LEU A 448 -21.15 -17.60 0.68
C LEU A 448 -22.56 -18.09 1.04
N GLU A 449 -23.61 -17.31 0.75
CA GLU A 449 -24.99 -17.69 1.05
C GLU A 449 -25.51 -18.80 0.12
N ASP A 450 -25.19 -18.74 -1.18
CA ASP A 450 -25.45 -19.83 -2.13
C ASP A 450 -24.72 -21.12 -1.73
N SER A 451 -23.51 -21.02 -1.18
CA SER A 451 -22.76 -22.14 -0.62
C SER A 451 -23.43 -22.71 0.64
N LYS A 452 -23.83 -21.87 1.60
CA LYS A 452 -24.59 -22.31 2.79
C LYS A 452 -25.90 -22.99 2.42
N ASN A 453 -26.73 -22.37 1.57
CA ASN A 453 -27.97 -22.96 1.09
C ASN A 453 -27.70 -24.28 0.34
N GLY A 454 -26.63 -24.31 -0.45
CA GLY A 454 -26.13 -25.50 -1.13
C GLY A 454 -25.65 -26.62 -0.20
N GLN A 455 -25.23 -26.31 1.02
CA GLN A 455 -24.87 -27.27 2.09
C GLN A 455 -26.11 -27.69 2.90
N ALA A 456 -26.99 -26.74 3.25
CA ALA A 456 -28.23 -27.01 3.98
C ALA A 456 -29.12 -28.01 3.23
N LEU A 457 -29.33 -27.82 1.92
CA LEU A 457 -30.06 -28.77 1.07
C LEU A 457 -29.39 -30.17 1.02
N LEU A 458 -28.06 -30.23 1.15
CA LEU A 458 -27.29 -31.48 1.22
C LEU A 458 -27.51 -32.20 2.57
N VAL A 459 -27.56 -31.43 3.67
CA VAL A 459 -27.90 -31.92 5.02
C VAL A 459 -29.35 -32.39 5.10
N GLU A 460 -30.29 -31.68 4.48
CA GLU A 460 -31.69 -32.12 4.38
C GLU A 460 -31.85 -33.41 3.57
N ARG A 461 -31.14 -33.55 2.44
CA ARG A 461 -31.11 -34.81 1.66
C ARG A 461 -30.52 -35.96 2.45
N LEU A 462 -29.45 -35.73 3.23
CA LEU A 462 -28.89 -36.71 4.16
C LEU A 462 -29.91 -37.12 5.24
N LEU A 463 -30.58 -36.15 5.88
CA LEU A 463 -31.64 -36.40 6.86
C LEU A 463 -32.82 -37.17 6.26
N ALA A 464 -33.21 -36.89 5.01
CA ALA A 464 -34.23 -37.64 4.30
C ALA A 464 -33.80 -39.09 4.02
N CYS A 465 -32.56 -39.31 3.56
CA CYS A 465 -32.01 -40.65 3.36
C CYS A 465 -31.95 -41.45 4.68
N CYS A 466 -31.57 -40.82 5.79
CA CYS A 466 -31.58 -41.47 7.12
C CYS A 466 -33.00 -41.80 7.60
N LYS A 467 -34.01 -40.96 7.29
CA LYS A 467 -35.42 -41.25 7.59
C LYS A 467 -36.00 -42.36 6.71
N GLU A 468 -35.60 -42.44 5.43
CA GLU A 468 -35.99 -43.57 4.56
C GLU A 468 -35.30 -44.87 5.01
N PHE A 469 -34.02 -44.83 5.41
CA PHE A 469 -33.30 -45.97 6.00
C PHE A 469 -34.02 -46.56 7.22
N VAL A 470 -34.44 -45.71 8.17
CA VAL A 470 -35.13 -46.13 9.40
C VAL A 470 -36.54 -46.68 9.12
N SER A 471 -37.22 -46.20 8.08
CA SER A 471 -38.60 -46.63 7.77
C SER A 471 -38.71 -47.78 6.77
N LYS A 472 -37.73 -47.97 5.87
CA LYS A 472 -37.69 -49.04 4.86
C LYS A 472 -36.25 -49.49 4.55
N PRO A 473 -35.70 -50.49 5.27
CA PRO A 473 -34.33 -50.98 5.05
C PRO A 473 -34.20 -51.79 3.75
N SER A 474 -34.08 -51.09 2.61
CA SER A 474 -33.86 -51.69 1.28
C SER A 474 -32.45 -51.39 0.78
N THR A 475 -31.55 -52.38 0.90
CA THR A 475 -30.12 -52.25 0.62
C THR A 475 -29.80 -51.76 -0.80
N GLU A 476 -30.58 -52.18 -1.80
CA GLU A 476 -30.31 -51.82 -3.19
C GLU A 476 -30.73 -50.37 -3.51
N ARG A 477 -31.89 -49.93 -3.01
CA ARG A 477 -32.31 -48.51 -3.08
C ARG A 477 -31.32 -47.60 -2.35
N MET A 478 -30.87 -48.04 -1.18
CA MET A 478 -29.89 -47.36 -0.33
C MET A 478 -28.56 -47.14 -1.06
N GLN A 479 -28.02 -48.15 -1.74
CA GLN A 479 -26.80 -48.00 -2.56
C GLN A 479 -26.97 -46.99 -3.70
N ARG A 480 -28.14 -46.95 -4.36
CA ARG A 480 -28.43 -45.96 -5.42
C ARG A 480 -28.51 -44.53 -4.86
N LEU A 481 -29.12 -44.34 -3.69
CA LEU A 481 -29.17 -43.04 -2.99
C LEU A 481 -27.77 -42.55 -2.56
N PHE A 482 -26.96 -43.40 -1.92
CA PHE A 482 -25.60 -43.04 -1.55
C PHE A 482 -24.70 -42.75 -2.77
N THR A 483 -24.90 -43.45 -3.88
CA THR A 483 -24.18 -43.18 -5.14
C THR A 483 -24.56 -41.82 -5.72
N SER A 484 -25.86 -41.53 -5.82
CA SER A 484 -26.38 -40.24 -6.30
C SER A 484 -25.90 -39.07 -5.44
N LEU A 485 -25.98 -39.20 -4.10
CA LEU A 485 -25.48 -38.18 -3.18
C LEU A 485 -23.97 -37.97 -3.32
N LYS A 486 -23.19 -39.05 -3.53
CA LYS A 486 -21.75 -38.96 -3.76
C LYS A 486 -21.42 -38.26 -5.07
N GLU A 487 -22.13 -38.57 -6.16
CA GLU A 487 -21.97 -37.87 -7.44
C GLU A 487 -22.30 -36.38 -7.32
N GLU A 488 -23.38 -36.02 -6.59
CA GLU A 488 -23.73 -34.62 -6.33
C GLU A 488 -22.65 -33.87 -5.53
N LEU A 489 -22.03 -34.56 -4.55
CA LEU A 489 -20.97 -34.02 -3.72
C LEU A 489 -19.64 -33.85 -4.49
N GLU A 490 -19.25 -34.85 -5.29
CA GLU A 490 -18.09 -34.74 -6.20
C GLU A 490 -18.31 -33.69 -7.30
N ARG A 491 -19.56 -33.51 -7.79
CA ARG A 491 -19.92 -32.52 -8.81
C ARG A 491 -20.00 -31.09 -8.28
N LYS A 492 -20.40 -30.88 -7.01
CA LYS A 492 -20.28 -29.56 -6.35
C LYS A 492 -18.82 -29.23 -6.00
N GLY A 493 -18.04 -30.22 -5.54
CA GLY A 493 -16.61 -30.05 -5.23
C GLY A 493 -15.70 -29.78 -6.44
N ALA A 494 -16.22 -29.87 -7.67
CA ALA A 494 -15.48 -29.69 -8.91
C ALA A 494 -15.60 -28.29 -9.55
N LYS A 495 -16.32 -27.32 -8.94
CA LYS A 495 -16.32 -25.93 -9.43
C LYS A 495 -14.95 -25.28 -9.13
N PRO A 496 -14.23 -24.76 -10.14
CA PRO A 496 -12.90 -24.17 -9.92
C PRO A 496 -12.99 -22.76 -9.34
N LYS A 497 -12.15 -22.46 -8.34
CA LYS A 497 -11.78 -21.07 -8.01
C LYS A 497 -11.19 -20.41 -9.26
N LYS A 498 -11.82 -19.35 -9.79
CA LYS A 498 -11.29 -18.64 -10.97
C LYS A 498 -11.64 -17.15 -11.03
N SER A 499 -11.46 -16.45 -9.91
CA SER A 499 -11.57 -14.98 -9.79
C SER A 499 -10.92 -14.51 -8.48
N ALA A 500 -9.59 -14.37 -8.46
CA ALA A 500 -8.83 -13.92 -7.28
C ALA A 500 -7.40 -13.42 -7.60
N ASP A 501 -7.06 -13.15 -8.87
CA ASP A 501 -5.66 -12.96 -9.30
C ASP A 501 -5.56 -12.08 -10.57
N GLU A 502 -6.31 -10.98 -10.64
CA GLU A 502 -6.26 -10.04 -11.79
C GLU A 502 -6.63 -8.57 -11.44
N THR A 503 -6.29 -8.11 -10.21
CA THR A 503 -6.61 -6.74 -9.74
C THR A 503 -5.45 -6.04 -9.00
N SER A 504 -4.20 -6.26 -9.44
CA SER A 504 -3.02 -5.53 -8.91
C SER A 504 -2.11 -5.02 -10.04
N GLY A 505 -2.56 -3.95 -10.70
CA GLY A 505 -1.84 -3.35 -11.83
C GLY A 505 -2.61 -2.19 -12.46
N GLY A 506 -2.58 -1.02 -11.81
CA GLY A 506 -3.29 0.19 -12.22
C GLY A 506 -3.27 1.23 -11.11
#